data_AF-E4NA33-F1
#
_entry.id   AF-E4NA33-F1
#
_cell.length_a   1.000
_cell.length_b   1.000
_cell.length_c   1.000
_cell.angle_alpha   90.00
_cell.angle_beta   90.00
_cell.angle_gamma   90.00
#
_symmetry.space_group_name_H-M   'P 1'
#
loop_
_entity.id
_entity.type
_entity.pdbx_description
1 polymer ?
#
loop_
_entity_poly.entity_id
_entity_poly.type
_entity_poly.pdbx_seq_one_letter_code
_entity_poly.pdbx_strand_id
1 'polypeptide(L)'
;MSQLSAEDELERVIDAVVGPAGEAYYSDRVRSGSAARVRAQAAQSTITLFAGGLVATLTFTALADRPVITQVSGIVAVSLWMVAAVMYLRAVALPVPALAWGGGVTSRLNLIEMVLEKADQEAAHVDRRQRGANAIAVLALIASAITVALGVLVGPAENSANGTVAVSQSYNNVLQELCGLSGNKVSGRIDISSLNSQFIKVEVSIGHCADGSTTLRIPKSEVTAISMDNDD
;
A
#
# COMPACT_ATOMS: atom_id res chain seq x y z
N MET A 1 -14.67 -74.92 4.63
CA MET A 1 -13.22 -74.63 4.49
C MET A 1 -12.91 -73.57 3.44
N SER A 2 -13.83 -73.23 2.52
CA SER A 2 -13.64 -72.17 1.51
C SER A 2 -13.96 -70.74 1.97
N GLN A 3 -14.79 -70.56 3.02
CA GLN A 3 -15.15 -69.22 3.50
C GLN A 3 -14.03 -68.50 4.26
N LEU A 4 -13.19 -69.21 5.02
CA LEU A 4 -12.04 -68.62 5.71
C LEU A 4 -11.02 -68.00 4.73
N SER A 5 -10.87 -68.59 3.54
CA SER A 5 -9.92 -68.09 2.53
C SER A 5 -10.36 -66.76 1.92
N ALA A 6 -11.67 -66.49 1.85
CA ALA A 6 -12.18 -65.26 1.26
C ALA A 6 -12.11 -64.09 2.25
N GLU A 7 -12.30 -64.34 3.54
CA GLU A 7 -12.07 -63.35 4.59
C GLU A 7 -10.58 -62.98 4.70
N ASP A 8 -9.68 -63.96 4.71
CA ASP A 8 -8.22 -63.69 4.75
C ASP A 8 -7.72 -62.91 3.52
N GLU A 9 -8.29 -63.18 2.34
CA GLU A 9 -7.93 -62.49 1.09
C GLU A 9 -8.51 -61.07 1.04
N LEU A 10 -9.75 -60.88 1.52
CA LEU A 10 -10.36 -59.56 1.70
C LEU A 10 -9.58 -58.72 2.71
N GLU A 11 -9.17 -59.31 3.83
CA GLU A 11 -8.43 -58.63 4.90
C GLU A 11 -7.03 -58.22 4.42
N ARG A 12 -6.37 -59.06 3.61
CA ARG A 12 -5.11 -58.70 2.93
C ARG A 12 -5.27 -57.57 1.91
N VAL A 13 -6.34 -57.57 1.13
CA VAL A 13 -6.61 -56.49 0.16
C VAL A 13 -6.95 -55.19 0.89
N ILE A 14 -7.70 -55.27 1.99
CA ILE A 14 -7.98 -54.13 2.85
C ILE A 14 -6.68 -53.59 3.44
N ASP A 15 -5.80 -54.41 4.02
CA ASP A 15 -4.52 -53.91 4.56
C ASP A 15 -3.60 -53.36 3.47
N ALA A 16 -3.53 -54.02 2.31
CA ALA A 16 -2.67 -53.63 1.21
C ALA A 16 -3.12 -52.35 0.49
N VAL A 17 -4.41 -52.01 0.53
CA VAL A 17 -4.96 -50.84 -0.17
C VAL A 17 -5.36 -49.74 0.81
N VAL A 18 -6.05 -50.08 1.90
CA VAL A 18 -6.55 -49.13 2.90
C VAL A 18 -5.42 -48.60 3.78
N GLY A 19 -4.38 -49.40 4.06
CA GLY A 19 -3.18 -48.92 4.77
C GLY A 19 -2.48 -47.80 4.01
N PRO A 20 -2.02 -48.04 2.76
CA PRO A 20 -1.35 -47.02 1.94
C PRO A 20 -2.26 -45.87 1.50
N ALA A 21 -3.53 -46.15 1.17
CA ALA A 21 -4.49 -45.09 0.85
C ALA A 21 -4.81 -44.25 2.09
N GLY A 22 -4.92 -44.88 3.26
CA GLY A 22 -5.06 -44.24 4.55
C GLY A 22 -3.87 -43.36 4.85
N GLU A 23 -2.63 -43.82 4.69
CA GLU A 23 -1.41 -43.02 4.89
C GLU A 23 -1.31 -41.86 3.90
N ALA A 24 -1.60 -42.10 2.62
CA ALA A 24 -1.60 -41.07 1.59
C ALA A 24 -2.64 -39.98 1.89
N TYR A 25 -3.91 -40.35 2.09
CA TYR A 25 -5.00 -39.40 2.37
C TYR A 25 -4.91 -38.76 3.75
N TYR A 26 -4.44 -39.48 4.78
CA TYR A 26 -4.24 -38.94 6.11
C TYR A 26 -3.10 -37.91 6.12
N SER A 27 -1.99 -38.20 5.42
CA SER A 27 -0.90 -37.24 5.29
C SER A 27 -1.35 -35.96 4.57
N ASP A 28 -2.18 -36.08 3.54
CA ASP A 28 -2.69 -34.95 2.77
C ASP A 28 -3.73 -34.13 3.56
N ARG A 29 -4.59 -34.81 4.32
CA ARG A 29 -5.57 -34.16 5.21
C ARG A 29 -4.92 -33.45 6.40
N VAL A 30 -3.92 -34.06 7.04
CA VAL A 30 -3.11 -33.41 8.10
C VAL A 30 -2.30 -32.25 7.51
N ARG A 31 -1.82 -32.40 6.27
CA ARG A 31 -1.14 -31.31 5.55
C ARG A 31 -2.07 -30.20 5.11
N SER A 32 -3.37 -30.43 4.93
CA SER A 32 -4.29 -29.39 4.44
C SER A 32 -4.35 -28.16 5.37
N GLY A 33 -4.34 -28.36 6.70
CA GLY A 33 -4.23 -27.28 7.69
C GLY A 33 -2.87 -26.56 7.66
N SER A 34 -1.78 -27.32 7.47
CA SER A 34 -0.44 -26.76 7.25
C SER A 34 -0.35 -25.94 5.96
N ALA A 35 -0.93 -26.43 4.86
CA ALA A 35 -0.94 -25.76 3.57
C ALA A 35 -1.72 -24.43 3.60
N ALA A 36 -2.79 -24.34 4.38
CA ALA A 36 -3.51 -23.08 4.60
C ALA A 36 -2.63 -22.04 5.32
N ARG A 37 -1.86 -22.46 6.33
CA ARG A 37 -0.89 -21.60 7.04
C ARG A 37 0.27 -21.17 6.14
N VAL A 38 0.81 -22.09 5.32
CA VAL A 38 1.87 -21.76 4.35
C VAL A 38 1.40 -20.74 3.33
N ARG A 39 0.18 -20.91 2.77
CA ARG A 39 -0.42 -19.92 1.86
C ARG A 39 -0.57 -18.54 2.52
N ALA A 40 -0.98 -18.54 3.80
CA ALA A 40 -1.12 -17.30 4.55
C ALA A 40 0.23 -16.63 4.88
N GLN A 41 1.28 -17.40 5.18
CA GLN A 41 2.65 -16.89 5.36
C GLN A 41 3.21 -16.30 4.06
N ALA A 42 2.97 -16.96 2.92
CA ALA A 42 3.35 -16.44 1.61
C ALA A 42 2.60 -15.14 1.26
N ALA A 43 1.31 -15.05 1.62
CA ALA A 43 0.55 -13.81 1.47
C ALA A 43 1.11 -12.70 2.37
N GLN A 44 1.42 -13.00 3.63
CA GLN A 44 1.98 -12.04 4.58
C GLN A 44 3.30 -11.43 4.09
N SER A 45 4.23 -12.23 3.59
CA SER A 45 5.53 -11.73 3.11
C SER A 45 5.36 -10.77 1.93
N THR A 46 4.46 -11.11 1.00
CA THR A 46 4.14 -10.28 -0.16
C THR A 46 3.53 -8.94 0.27
N ILE A 47 2.58 -8.98 1.21
CA ILE A 47 1.92 -7.77 1.74
C ILE A 47 2.90 -6.88 2.49
N THR A 48 3.80 -7.48 3.27
CA THR A 48 4.83 -6.73 3.99
C THR A 48 5.78 -6.05 3.01
N LEU A 49 6.14 -6.72 1.91
CA LEU A 49 6.91 -6.13 0.81
C LEU A 49 6.18 -4.94 0.17
N PHE A 50 4.88 -5.07 -0.13
CA PHE A 50 4.11 -3.96 -0.70
C PHE A 50 3.95 -2.80 0.28
N ALA A 51 3.65 -3.08 1.55
CA ALA A 51 3.53 -2.07 2.58
C ALA A 51 4.86 -1.33 2.78
N GLY A 52 5.97 -2.06 2.89
CA GLY A 52 7.31 -1.49 3.01
C GLY A 52 7.72 -0.70 1.77
N GLY A 53 7.43 -1.22 0.57
CA GLY A 53 7.68 -0.55 -0.69
C GLY A 53 6.90 0.77 -0.81
N LEU A 54 5.61 0.76 -0.47
CA LEU A 54 4.79 1.98 -0.47
C LEU A 54 5.26 3.00 0.55
N VAL A 55 5.56 2.57 1.78
CA VAL A 55 6.09 3.47 2.81
C VAL A 55 7.41 4.07 2.35
N ALA A 56 8.33 3.27 1.80
CA ALA A 56 9.59 3.76 1.25
C ALA A 56 9.35 4.74 0.11
N THR A 57 8.52 4.40 -0.88
CA THR A 57 8.20 5.28 -2.00
C THR A 57 7.59 6.59 -1.48
N LEU A 58 6.59 6.56 -0.61
CA LEU A 58 5.94 7.77 -0.09
C LEU A 58 6.88 8.61 0.78
N THR A 59 7.81 7.98 1.50
CA THR A 59 8.82 8.68 2.31
C THR A 59 9.89 9.32 1.42
N PHE A 60 10.35 8.64 0.37
CA PHE A 60 11.43 9.11 -0.50
C PHE A 60 10.95 10.04 -1.63
N THR A 61 9.69 9.94 -2.08
CA THR A 61 9.17 10.73 -3.24
C THR A 61 8.53 12.07 -2.85
N ALA A 62 8.84 12.60 -1.66
CA ALA A 62 8.35 13.89 -1.19
C ALA A 62 6.82 14.02 -1.36
N LEU A 63 6.07 13.08 -0.77
CA LEU A 63 4.60 13.18 -0.73
C LEU A 63 4.15 14.53 -0.16
N ALA A 64 4.96 15.13 0.72
CA ALA A 64 4.74 16.47 1.28
C ALA A 64 4.61 17.58 0.22
N ASP A 65 5.27 17.45 -0.94
CA ASP A 65 5.19 18.42 -2.04
C ASP A 65 4.01 18.11 -2.99
N ARG A 66 3.21 17.10 -2.70
CA ARG A 66 2.01 16.74 -3.49
C ARG A 66 0.77 17.40 -2.93
N PRO A 67 -0.26 17.62 -3.76
CA PRO A 67 -1.55 18.14 -3.31
C PRO A 67 -2.11 17.32 -2.16
N VAL A 68 -2.80 17.97 -1.22
CA VAL A 68 -3.35 17.34 -0.01
C VAL A 68 -4.20 16.10 -0.34
N ILE A 69 -4.94 16.13 -1.45
CA ILE A 69 -5.73 14.99 -1.93
C ILE A 69 -4.85 13.75 -2.21
N THR A 70 -3.71 13.94 -2.87
CA THR A 70 -2.73 12.88 -3.13
C THR A 70 -2.08 12.40 -1.84
N GLN A 71 -1.81 13.29 -0.88
CA GLN A 71 -1.28 12.93 0.43
C GLN A 71 -2.24 12.03 1.22
N VAL A 72 -3.50 12.48 1.33
CA VAL A 72 -4.54 11.75 2.07
C VAL A 72 -4.80 10.39 1.44
N SER A 73 -4.89 10.31 0.11
CA SER A 73 -5.05 9.01 -0.58
C SER A 73 -3.89 8.06 -0.31
N GLY A 74 -2.64 8.55 -0.32
CA GLY A 74 -1.47 7.76 0.03
C GLY A 74 -1.50 7.24 1.47
N ILE A 75 -1.88 8.08 2.43
CA ILE A 75 -2.03 7.68 3.85
C ILE A 75 -3.11 6.60 4.00
N VAL A 76 -4.25 6.76 3.33
CA VAL A 76 -5.34 5.77 3.34
C VAL A 76 -4.87 4.45 2.73
N ALA A 77 -4.14 4.49 1.62
CA ALA A 77 -3.61 3.28 0.98
C ALA A 77 -2.66 2.52 1.91
N VAL A 78 -1.70 3.21 2.54
CA VAL A 78 -0.78 2.60 3.52
C VAL A 78 -1.54 2.01 4.72
N SER A 79 -2.51 2.76 5.24
CA SER A 79 -3.34 2.31 6.38
C SER A 79 -4.10 1.03 6.04
N LEU A 80 -4.69 0.95 4.84
CA LEU A 80 -5.38 -0.26 4.37
C LEU A 80 -4.43 -1.46 4.25
N TRP A 81 -3.21 -1.26 3.75
CA TRP A 81 -2.20 -2.32 3.71
C TRP A 81 -1.81 -2.81 5.10
N MET A 82 -1.69 -1.91 6.08
CA MET A 82 -1.40 -2.26 7.46
C MET A 82 -2.55 -3.06 8.10
N VAL A 83 -3.80 -2.65 7.87
CA VAL A 83 -4.98 -3.40 8.30
C VAL A 83 -5.02 -4.78 7.65
N ALA A 84 -4.76 -4.89 6.35
CA ALA A 84 -4.68 -6.17 5.66
C ALA A 84 -3.62 -7.08 6.31
N ALA A 85 -2.41 -6.57 6.55
CA ALA A 85 -1.33 -7.32 7.19
C ALA A 85 -1.73 -7.86 8.57
N VAL A 86 -2.36 -7.02 9.41
CA VAL A 86 -2.87 -7.44 10.73
C VAL A 86 -3.96 -8.51 10.59
N MET A 87 -4.85 -8.39 9.60
CA MET A 87 -5.88 -9.41 9.35
C MET A 87 -5.30 -10.75 8.89
N TYR A 88 -4.29 -10.76 8.03
CA TYR A 88 -3.58 -12.00 7.67
C TYR A 88 -2.86 -12.60 8.86
N LEU A 89 -2.16 -11.78 9.67
CA LEU A 89 -1.52 -12.25 10.90
C LEU A 89 -2.55 -12.87 11.85
N ARG A 90 -3.71 -12.22 12.01
CA ARG A 90 -4.83 -12.75 12.80
C ARG A 90 -5.38 -14.06 12.21
N ALA A 91 -5.42 -14.19 10.89
CA ALA A 91 -5.87 -15.42 10.23
C ALA A 91 -4.94 -16.61 10.53
N VAL A 92 -3.63 -16.37 10.64
CA VAL A 92 -2.62 -17.40 10.92
C VAL A 92 -2.45 -17.68 12.41
N ALA A 93 -2.42 -16.64 13.23
CA ALA A 93 -1.99 -16.73 14.62
C ALA A 93 -3.12 -17.14 15.58
N LEU A 94 -4.39 -16.84 15.25
CA LEU A 94 -5.50 -17.19 16.15
C LEU A 94 -5.90 -18.65 16.01
N PRO A 95 -5.76 -19.47 17.07
CA PRO A 95 -6.23 -20.85 17.05
C PRO A 95 -7.74 -20.88 16.80
N VAL A 96 -8.22 -21.90 16.09
CA VAL A 96 -9.65 -22.17 15.97
C VAL A 96 -10.10 -22.81 17.29
N PRO A 97 -11.09 -22.23 18.01
CA PRO A 97 -11.55 -22.79 19.27
C PRO A 97 -12.02 -24.23 19.01
N ALA A 98 -11.46 -25.18 19.77
CA ALA A 98 -11.93 -26.55 19.71
C ALA A 98 -13.39 -26.57 20.18
N LEU A 99 -14.29 -27.14 19.37
CA LEU A 99 -15.64 -27.50 19.82
C LEU A 99 -15.51 -28.24 21.15
N ALA A 100 -16.29 -27.87 22.16
CA ALA A 100 -16.26 -28.59 23.44
C ALA A 100 -16.75 -30.04 23.20
N TRP A 101 -15.83 -31.00 23.32
CA TRP A 101 -16.13 -32.42 23.09
C TRP A 101 -16.93 -32.95 24.28
N GLY A 102 -18.24 -33.14 24.11
CA GLY A 102 -19.13 -33.65 25.14
C GLY A 102 -19.22 -35.18 25.21
N GLY A 103 -18.57 -35.93 24.31
CA GLY A 103 -18.69 -37.39 24.23
C GLY A 103 -17.33 -38.07 24.09
N GLY A 104 -17.05 -39.05 24.95
CA GLY A 104 -15.84 -39.87 24.88
C GLY A 104 -15.74 -40.63 23.56
N VAL A 105 -14.52 -40.75 23.02
CA VAL A 105 -14.24 -41.48 21.78
C VAL A 105 -14.55 -42.97 21.99
N THR A 106 -15.55 -43.50 21.28
CA THR A 106 -16.00 -44.89 21.42
C THR A 106 -15.39 -45.85 20.39
N SER A 107 -14.85 -45.36 19.26
CA SER A 107 -14.23 -46.21 18.23
C SER A 107 -13.15 -45.50 17.41
N ARG A 108 -12.23 -46.26 16.79
CA ARG A 108 -11.16 -45.72 15.91
C ARG A 108 -11.72 -45.03 14.67
N LEU A 109 -12.78 -45.56 14.07
CA LEU A 109 -13.45 -44.94 12.91
C LEU A 109 -14.06 -43.58 13.29
N ASN A 110 -14.69 -43.50 14.46
CA ASN A 110 -15.23 -42.24 14.99
C ASN A 110 -14.10 -41.21 15.22
N LEU A 111 -12.93 -41.65 15.71
CA LEU A 111 -11.76 -40.76 15.84
C LEU A 111 -11.30 -40.20 14.48
N ILE A 112 -11.24 -41.02 13.43
CA ILE A 112 -10.85 -40.56 12.08
C ILE A 112 -11.87 -39.57 11.52
N GLU A 113 -13.16 -39.90 11.59
CA GLU A 113 -14.23 -39.02 11.11
C GLU A 113 -14.21 -37.67 11.84
N MET A 114 -14.04 -37.68 13.17
CA MET A 114 -13.94 -36.45 13.95
C MET A 114 -12.67 -35.64 13.65
N VAL A 115 -11.53 -36.28 13.36
CA VAL A 115 -10.31 -35.57 12.92
C VAL A 115 -10.52 -34.91 11.56
N LEU A 116 -11.16 -35.60 10.62
CA LEU A 116 -11.48 -35.08 9.29
C LEU A 116 -12.44 -33.89 9.37
N GLU A 117 -13.51 -34.00 10.16
CA GLU A 117 -14.48 -32.93 10.35
C GLU A 117 -13.83 -31.70 11.00
N LYS A 118 -12.99 -31.90 12.03
CA LYS A 118 -12.24 -30.82 12.66
C LYS A 118 -11.29 -30.12 11.68
N ALA A 119 -10.61 -30.88 10.83
CA ALA A 119 -9.72 -30.31 9.82
C ALA A 119 -10.49 -29.47 8.79
N ASP A 120 -11.65 -29.95 8.32
CA ASP A 120 -12.50 -29.22 7.37
C ASP A 120 -13.09 -27.94 8.00
N GLN A 121 -13.49 -28.00 9.28
CA GLN A 121 -13.97 -26.83 10.00
C GLN A 121 -12.86 -25.79 10.27
N GLU A 122 -11.64 -26.22 10.61
CA GLU A 122 -10.48 -25.34 10.76
C GLU A 122 -10.16 -24.66 9.42
N ALA A 123 -10.13 -25.43 8.33
CA ALA A 123 -9.91 -24.90 6.99
C ALA A 123 -10.97 -23.86 6.60
N ALA A 124 -12.26 -24.13 6.85
CA ALA A 124 -13.34 -23.20 6.56
C ALA A 124 -13.24 -21.88 7.37
N HIS A 125 -12.83 -21.96 8.64
CA HIS A 125 -12.62 -20.77 9.48
C HIS A 125 -11.44 -19.93 8.99
N VAL A 126 -10.33 -20.57 8.62
CA VAL A 126 -9.16 -19.89 8.06
C VAL A 126 -9.52 -19.25 6.72
N ASP A 127 -10.23 -19.95 5.84
CA ASP A 127 -10.65 -19.43 4.54
C ASP A 127 -11.57 -18.20 4.68
N ARG A 128 -12.52 -18.23 5.62
CA ARG A 128 -13.38 -17.07 5.90
C ARG A 128 -12.59 -15.85 6.36
N ARG A 129 -11.57 -16.04 7.22
CA ARG A 129 -10.68 -14.95 7.65
C ARG A 129 -9.81 -14.44 6.50
N GLN A 130 -9.29 -15.35 5.67
CA GLN A 130 -8.51 -14.99 4.48
C GLN A 130 -9.34 -14.19 3.47
N ARG A 131 -10.61 -14.55 3.22
CA ARG A 131 -11.49 -13.76 2.34
C ARG A 131 -11.65 -12.31 2.80
N GLY A 132 -11.80 -12.10 4.10
CA GLY A 132 -11.85 -10.76 4.69
C GLY A 132 -10.53 -9.99 4.47
N ALA A 133 -9.41 -10.65 4.72
CA ALA A 133 -8.08 -10.05 4.50
C ALA A 133 -7.82 -9.74 3.02
N ASN A 134 -8.20 -10.65 2.11
CA ASN A 134 -8.14 -10.47 0.66
C ASN A 134 -8.98 -9.26 0.21
N ALA A 135 -10.19 -9.10 0.75
CA ALA A 135 -11.05 -7.96 0.41
C ALA A 135 -10.40 -6.62 0.79
N ILE A 136 -9.79 -6.53 1.98
CA ILE A 136 -9.04 -5.33 2.37
C ILE A 136 -7.79 -5.13 1.51
N ALA A 137 -7.07 -6.19 1.16
CA ALA A 137 -5.91 -6.10 0.27
C ALA A 137 -6.30 -5.60 -1.14
N VAL A 138 -7.45 -6.02 -1.68
CA VAL A 138 -7.99 -5.51 -2.95
C VAL A 138 -8.31 -4.02 -2.84
N LEU A 139 -8.95 -3.58 -1.75
CA LEU A 139 -9.21 -2.16 -1.51
C LEU A 139 -7.91 -1.36 -1.39
N ALA A 140 -6.90 -1.91 -0.71
CA ALA A 140 -5.58 -1.29 -0.60
C ALA A 140 -4.92 -1.13 -1.97
N LEU A 141 -4.98 -2.15 -2.83
CA LEU A 141 -4.49 -2.09 -4.21
C LEU A 141 -5.19 -1.01 -5.03
N ILE A 142 -6.53 -0.94 -4.97
CA ILE A 142 -7.30 0.09 -5.67
C ILE A 142 -6.90 1.48 -5.17
N ALA A 143 -6.81 1.69 -3.85
CA ALA A 143 -6.38 2.96 -3.27
C ALA A 143 -4.95 3.34 -3.68
N SER A 144 -4.02 2.38 -3.72
CA SER A 144 -2.66 2.60 -4.21
C SER A 144 -2.65 3.01 -5.69
N ALA A 145 -3.43 2.34 -6.54
CA ALA A 145 -3.55 2.70 -7.96
C ALA A 145 -4.11 4.12 -8.15
N ILE A 146 -5.14 4.50 -7.38
CA ILE A 146 -5.70 5.86 -7.37
C ILE A 146 -4.63 6.87 -6.93
N THR A 147 -3.88 6.58 -5.87
CA THR A 147 -2.81 7.47 -5.37
C THR A 147 -1.76 7.72 -6.46
N VAL A 148 -1.33 6.66 -7.17
CA VAL A 148 -0.38 6.78 -8.29
C VAL A 148 -0.99 7.59 -9.43
N ALA A 149 -2.24 7.31 -9.81
CA ALA A 149 -2.94 8.05 -10.87
C ALA A 149 -3.05 9.55 -10.53
N LEU A 150 -3.41 9.90 -9.29
CA LEU A 150 -3.44 11.28 -8.81
C LEU A 150 -2.04 11.92 -8.83
N GLY A 151 -1.01 11.20 -8.42
CA GLY A 151 0.37 11.68 -8.44
C GLY A 151 0.88 11.99 -9.85
N VAL A 152 0.42 11.24 -10.86
CA VAL A 152 0.77 11.46 -12.26
C VAL A 152 -0.08 12.58 -12.88
N LEU A 153 -1.38 12.62 -12.61
CA LEU A 153 -2.31 13.53 -13.26
C LEU A 153 -2.31 14.95 -12.67
N VAL A 154 -2.17 15.09 -11.35
CA VAL A 154 -2.32 16.38 -10.65
C VAL A 154 -0.98 17.12 -10.52
N GLY A 155 0.16 16.45 -10.73
CA GLY A 155 1.48 17.07 -10.64
C GLY A 155 1.89 17.41 -9.19
N PRO A 156 3.03 18.10 -9.00
CA PRO A 156 3.41 18.67 -7.71
C PRO A 156 2.40 19.76 -7.30
N ALA A 157 2.17 19.94 -6.00
CA ALA A 157 1.42 21.10 -5.55
C ALA A 157 2.21 22.36 -5.92
N GLU A 158 1.56 23.32 -6.57
CA GLU A 158 2.14 24.65 -6.73
C GLU A 158 2.21 25.29 -5.33
N ASN A 159 3.37 25.19 -4.69
CA ASN A 159 3.69 25.95 -3.49
C ASN A 159 4.04 27.38 -3.88
N SER A 160 3.10 28.10 -4.48
CA SER A 160 3.27 29.49 -4.88
C SER A 160 2.33 30.40 -4.09
N ALA A 161 2.89 31.49 -3.54
CA ALA A 161 2.15 32.51 -2.83
C ALA A 161 2.22 33.84 -3.59
N ASN A 162 1.16 34.64 -3.53
CA ASN A 162 1.20 36.01 -4.06
C ASN A 162 2.23 36.83 -3.27
N GLY A 163 3.06 37.57 -3.99
CA GLY A 163 4.06 38.41 -3.34
C GLY A 163 4.77 39.36 -4.28
N THR A 164 5.65 40.16 -3.70
CA THR A 164 6.49 41.13 -4.39
C THR A 164 7.95 40.89 -4.03
N VAL A 165 8.80 40.78 -5.05
CA VAL A 165 10.26 40.69 -4.90
C VAL A 165 10.86 42.04 -5.25
N ALA A 166 11.59 42.63 -4.30
CA ALA A 166 12.38 43.83 -4.55
C ALA A 166 13.77 43.42 -5.06
N VAL A 167 14.18 43.98 -6.19
CA VAL A 167 15.44 43.67 -6.86
C VAL A 167 16.44 44.81 -6.76
N SER A 168 17.71 44.49 -6.94
CA SER A 168 18.80 45.46 -7.02
C SER A 168 18.60 46.44 -8.19
N GLN A 169 19.22 47.61 -8.09
CA GLN A 169 19.16 48.60 -9.17
C GLN A 169 19.86 48.11 -10.45
N SER A 170 20.93 47.31 -10.32
CA SER A 170 21.65 46.71 -11.45
C SER A 170 20.77 45.76 -12.24
N TYR A 171 20.00 44.92 -11.55
CA TYR A 171 19.12 43.94 -12.18
C TYR A 171 17.83 44.56 -12.73
N ASN A 172 17.37 45.67 -12.14
CA ASN A 172 16.20 46.41 -12.64
C ASN A 172 16.38 46.88 -14.10
N ASN A 173 17.58 47.30 -14.50
CA ASN A 173 17.84 47.70 -15.89
C ASN A 173 17.63 46.52 -16.86
N VAL A 174 18.01 45.31 -16.45
CA VAL A 174 17.82 44.08 -17.23
C VAL A 174 16.33 43.71 -17.31
N LEU A 175 15.60 43.85 -16.20
CA LEU A 175 14.15 43.62 -16.19
C LEU A 175 13.38 44.64 -17.02
N GLN A 176 13.81 45.90 -17.05
CA GLN A 176 13.20 46.91 -17.89
C GLN A 176 13.40 46.59 -19.38
N GLU A 177 14.57 46.06 -19.76
CA GLU A 177 14.85 45.66 -21.14
C GLU A 177 14.06 44.41 -21.56
N LEU A 178 13.98 43.39 -20.69
CA LEU A 178 13.30 42.12 -20.99
C LEU A 178 11.78 42.18 -20.82
N CYS A 179 11.31 42.98 -19.87
CA CYS A 179 9.92 42.98 -19.43
C CYS A 179 9.23 44.35 -19.49
N GLY A 180 9.94 45.44 -19.77
CA GLY A 180 9.34 46.78 -19.76
C GLY A 180 8.77 47.18 -18.39
N LEU A 181 9.10 46.43 -17.34
CA LEU A 181 8.69 46.71 -15.97
C LEU A 181 9.51 47.91 -15.48
N SER A 182 8.81 48.95 -15.02
CA SER A 182 9.44 50.13 -14.44
C SER A 182 9.38 50.04 -12.91
N GLY A 183 10.54 49.96 -12.28
CA GLY A 183 10.68 49.97 -10.83
C GLY A 183 11.36 48.73 -10.28
N ASN A 184 11.96 48.87 -9.10
CA ASN A 184 12.74 47.83 -8.43
C ASN A 184 11.88 46.74 -7.75
N LYS A 185 10.62 46.55 -8.18
CA LYS A 185 9.68 45.61 -7.58
C LYS A 185 9.00 44.79 -8.66
N VAL A 186 9.01 43.47 -8.48
CA VAL A 186 8.33 42.52 -9.35
C VAL A 186 7.25 41.83 -8.54
N SER A 187 5.99 42.07 -8.88
CA SER A 187 4.84 41.41 -8.25
C SER A 187 4.41 40.18 -9.06
N GLY A 188 4.08 39.10 -8.37
CA GLY A 188 3.68 37.85 -9.00
C GLY A 188 3.48 36.71 -7.99
N ARG A 189 3.28 35.50 -8.49
CA ARG A 189 3.24 34.29 -7.65
C ARG A 189 4.66 33.79 -7.44
N ILE A 190 5.14 33.87 -6.21
CA ILE A 190 6.49 33.43 -5.83
C ILE A 190 6.43 31.95 -5.48
N ASP A 191 7.25 31.13 -6.14
CA ASP A 191 7.44 29.74 -5.76
C ASP A 191 8.22 29.68 -4.43
N ILE A 192 7.53 29.31 -3.35
CA ILE A 192 8.08 29.25 -1.99
C ILE A 192 9.25 28.26 -1.93
N SER A 193 9.20 27.17 -2.70
CA SER A 193 10.30 26.19 -2.73
C SER A 193 11.60 26.78 -3.31
N SER A 194 11.47 27.77 -4.19
CA SER A 194 12.60 28.46 -4.81
C SER A 194 13.37 29.37 -3.86
N LEU A 195 12.79 29.76 -2.71
CA LEU A 195 13.42 30.62 -1.71
C LEU A 195 14.70 30.02 -1.11
N ASN A 196 14.78 28.68 -1.05
CA ASN A 196 15.96 27.96 -0.57
C ASN A 196 16.99 27.69 -1.68
N SER A 197 16.69 28.04 -2.93
CA SER A 197 17.57 27.84 -4.07
C SER A 197 18.38 29.11 -4.41
N GLN A 198 19.29 29.02 -5.39
CA GLN A 198 20.06 30.17 -5.88
C GLN A 198 19.23 31.17 -6.69
N PHE A 199 18.04 30.75 -7.16
CA PHE A 199 17.17 31.56 -8.00
C PHE A 199 15.75 31.56 -7.44
N ILE A 200 15.18 32.73 -7.22
CA ILE A 200 13.79 32.86 -6.83
C ILE A 200 12.95 32.89 -8.10
N LYS A 201 12.00 31.96 -8.22
CA LYS A 201 11.07 31.90 -9.33
C LYS A 201 9.84 32.74 -9.00
N VAL A 202 9.51 33.67 -9.88
CA VAL A 202 8.34 34.53 -9.76
C VAL A 202 7.52 34.40 -11.03
N GLU A 203 6.27 33.98 -10.90
CA GLU A 203 5.32 33.97 -12.01
C GLU A 203 4.63 35.34 -12.14
N VAL A 204 4.90 36.03 -13.24
CA VAL A 204 4.37 37.34 -13.58
C VAL A 204 3.19 37.18 -14.54
N SER A 205 2.22 38.08 -14.46
CA SER A 205 1.04 38.05 -15.32
C SER A 205 1.41 38.15 -16.82
N ILE A 206 0.71 37.36 -17.64
CA ILE A 206 0.90 37.30 -19.10
C ILE A 206 0.88 38.72 -19.70
N GLY A 207 1.83 39.01 -20.59
CA GLY A 207 1.95 40.30 -21.29
C GLY A 207 2.91 41.30 -20.64
N HIS A 208 3.51 40.97 -19.49
CA HIS A 208 4.52 41.81 -18.84
C HIS A 208 5.96 41.45 -19.23
N CYS A 209 6.21 40.42 -20.04
CA CYS A 209 7.57 40.09 -20.51
C CYS A 209 7.59 39.79 -22.01
N ALA A 210 8.64 40.23 -22.71
CA ALA A 210 8.73 40.20 -24.17
C ALA A 210 8.62 38.79 -24.77
N ASP A 211 9.13 37.78 -24.07
CA ASP A 211 9.12 36.39 -24.53
C ASP A 211 7.81 35.64 -24.23
N GLY A 212 6.81 36.30 -23.63
CA GLY A 212 5.60 35.63 -23.16
C GLY A 212 5.83 34.59 -22.06
N SER A 213 7.07 34.48 -21.56
CA SER A 213 7.39 33.62 -20.42
C SER A 213 6.77 34.24 -19.17
N THR A 214 5.94 33.45 -18.48
CA THR A 214 5.31 33.85 -17.23
C THR A 214 6.25 33.67 -16.05
N THR A 215 7.27 32.80 -16.15
CA THR A 215 8.16 32.49 -15.01
C THR A 215 9.50 33.20 -15.13
N LEU A 216 9.71 34.20 -14.28
CA LEU A 216 10.96 34.92 -14.12
C LEU A 216 11.87 34.21 -13.10
N ARG A 217 13.16 34.05 -13.39
CA ARG A 217 14.16 33.48 -12.47
C ARG A 217 15.13 34.56 -12.01
N ILE A 218 14.95 35.06 -10.80
CA ILE A 218 15.76 36.15 -10.24
C ILE A 218 16.89 35.54 -9.40
N PRO A 219 18.18 35.83 -9.68
CA PRO A 219 19.27 35.38 -8.83
C PRO A 219 19.12 35.95 -7.42
N LYS A 220 19.33 35.11 -6.39
CA LYS A 220 19.16 35.53 -4.99
C LYS A 220 20.11 36.66 -4.58
N SER A 221 21.25 36.80 -5.25
CA SER A 221 22.18 37.92 -5.08
C SER A 221 21.60 39.27 -5.48
N GLU A 222 20.62 39.27 -6.39
CA GLU A 222 19.96 40.49 -6.87
C GLU A 222 18.68 40.79 -6.09
N VAL A 223 18.26 39.93 -5.16
CA VAL A 223 17.04 40.13 -4.36
C VAL A 223 17.39 40.91 -3.10
N THR A 224 16.78 42.08 -2.95
CA THR A 224 16.97 42.97 -1.79
C THR A 224 15.97 42.66 -0.68
N ALA A 225 14.71 42.38 -1.03
CA ALA A 225 13.66 42.03 -0.07
C ALA A 225 12.56 41.20 -0.74
N ILE A 226 11.83 40.43 0.07
CA ILE A 226 10.68 39.64 -0.36
C ILE A 226 9.52 39.99 0.58
N SER A 227 8.39 40.37 0.01
CA SER A 227 7.13 40.57 0.72
C SER A 227 6.13 39.54 0.18
N MET A 228 5.55 38.72 1.04
CA MET A 228 4.45 37.84 0.67
C MET A 228 3.16 38.47 1.18
N ASP A 229 2.11 38.44 0.37
CA ASP A 229 0.78 38.81 0.88
C ASP A 229 0.33 37.66 1.78
N ASN A 230 0.11 37.97 3.06
CA ASN A 230 -0.57 37.03 3.95
C ASN A 230 -2.05 37.03 3.52
N ASP A 231 -2.44 36.04 2.73
CA ASP A 231 -3.86 35.71 2.56
C ASP A 231 -4.35 35.18 3.92
N ASP A 232 -4.91 36.09 4.75
CA ASP A 232 -5.63 35.78 6.00
C ASP A 232 -6.96 35.05 5.73
#